data_AF-A0AAV6H8K8-F1
#
_entry.id   AF-A0AAV6H8K8-F1
#
_cell.length_a   1.000
_cell.length_b   1.000
_cell.length_c   1.000
_cell.angle_alpha   90.00
_cell.angle_beta   90.00
_cell.angle_gamma   90.00
#
_symmetry.space_group_name_H-M   'P 1'
#
loop_
_entity.id
_entity.type
_entity.pdbx_description
1 polymer ?
#
loop_
_entity_poly.entity_id
_entity_poly.type
_entity_poly.pdbx_seq_one_letter_code
_entity_poly.pdbx_strand_id
1 'polypeptide(L)'
;MACPEKTPIQILHEYGTKIDCLPIYDMEKAEGTPHQPNFVFTVTIGEITCRGQGFSKKAAKHQAAEAALKVLEMDPGALPVLQRTENNGLCEPNDQQNPVGVLQELALQRSWHLPEYVVVMETGPCHNKEFSVTCRLENLMETGTGSSKKMAKKVAAEKILEKLQSLSGSAEITWTPKPIVYLESLRHSTSDTISQLRRTPLSIPNTDYVQMMQDISQEQGFEIIYHNIDELTVNGQYQCLVQLSTMPVTVCHGTGITIGNAQNDAAHSALQYIKIMATMK
;
A
#
# COMPACT_ATOMS: atom_id res chain seq x y z
N MET A 1 -3.75 -48.30 -0.64
CA MET A 1 -4.14 -46.88 -0.76
C MET A 1 -4.23 -46.33 0.65
N ALA A 2 -3.22 -45.60 1.11
CA ALA A 2 -3.20 -44.98 2.42
C ALA A 2 -3.17 -43.46 2.20
N CYS A 3 -4.24 -42.78 2.62
CA CYS A 3 -4.31 -41.32 2.59
C CYS A 3 -3.20 -40.74 3.50
N PRO A 4 -2.49 -39.67 3.11
CA PRO A 4 -1.50 -39.05 3.97
C PRO A 4 -2.19 -38.47 5.21
N GLU A 5 -1.85 -39.00 6.38
CA GLU A 5 -2.34 -38.51 7.68
C GLU A 5 -2.03 -37.01 7.80
N LYS A 6 -3.08 -36.19 7.89
CA LYS A 6 -2.94 -34.75 8.14
C LYS A 6 -2.18 -34.57 9.44
N THR A 7 -1.15 -33.73 9.42
CA THR A 7 -0.36 -33.47 10.63
C THR A 7 -1.21 -32.71 11.68
N PRO A 8 -1.02 -32.94 12.99
CA PRO A 8 -1.71 -32.21 14.06
C PRO A 8 -1.67 -30.68 13.89
N ILE A 9 -0.54 -30.16 13.38
CA ILE A 9 -0.37 -28.73 13.07
C ILE A 9 -1.35 -28.28 11.98
N GLN A 10 -1.58 -29.09 10.94
CA GLN A 10 -2.52 -28.78 9.86
C GLN A 10 -3.98 -28.89 10.33
N ILE A 11 -4.31 -29.90 11.13
CA ILE A 11 -5.66 -30.07 11.68
C ILE A 11 -6.00 -28.86 12.56
N LEU A 12 -5.05 -28.43 13.39
CA LEU A 12 -5.21 -27.28 14.28
C LEU A 12 -5.32 -25.95 13.53
N HIS A 13 -4.60 -25.81 12.42
CA HIS A 13 -4.71 -24.65 11.53
C HIS A 13 -6.06 -24.62 10.80
N GLU A 14 -6.55 -25.77 10.32
CA GLU A 14 -7.86 -25.90 9.69
C GLU A 14 -8.99 -25.61 10.70
N TYR A 15 -8.85 -26.09 11.93
CA TYR A 15 -9.76 -25.77 13.03
C TYR A 15 -9.75 -24.27 13.31
N GLY A 16 -8.58 -23.66 13.51
CA GLY A 16 -8.44 -22.23 13.76
C GLY A 16 -8.99 -21.36 12.64
N THR A 17 -8.92 -21.82 11.39
CA THR A 17 -9.52 -21.14 10.24
C THR A 17 -11.05 -21.20 10.24
N LYS A 18 -11.64 -22.28 10.77
CA LYS A 18 -13.11 -22.43 10.88
C LYS A 18 -13.71 -21.59 12.01
N ILE A 19 -12.93 -21.29 13.05
CA ILE A 19 -13.37 -20.52 14.22
C ILE A 19 -12.76 -19.10 14.25
N ASP A 20 -12.14 -18.65 13.15
CA ASP A 20 -11.41 -17.38 13.04
C ASP A 20 -10.39 -17.12 14.17
N CYS A 21 -9.86 -18.19 14.77
CA CYS A 21 -8.85 -18.15 15.83
C CYS A 21 -7.66 -19.01 15.41
N LEU A 22 -6.72 -18.43 14.64
CA LEU A 22 -5.56 -19.16 14.14
C LEU A 22 -4.59 -19.52 15.28
N PRO A 23 -4.01 -20.75 15.29
CA PRO A 23 -3.03 -21.17 16.28
C PRO A 23 -1.74 -20.36 16.21
N ILE A 24 -1.40 -19.68 17.30
CA ILE A 24 -0.14 -18.95 17.47
C ILE A 24 0.86 -19.88 18.15
N TYR A 25 2.05 -20.05 17.58
CA TYR A 25 3.12 -20.86 18.16
C TYR A 25 4.28 -19.98 18.62
N ASP A 26 4.54 -19.95 19.91
CA ASP A 26 5.66 -19.22 20.52
C ASP A 26 6.73 -20.19 21.06
N MET A 27 8.01 -19.79 21.00
CA MET A 27 9.13 -20.59 21.47
C MET A 27 9.53 -20.13 22.88
N GLU A 28 9.07 -20.85 23.89
CA GLU A 28 9.30 -20.49 25.28
C GLU A 28 10.75 -20.78 25.71
N LYS A 29 11.30 -21.93 25.31
CA LYS A 29 12.65 -22.35 25.71
C LYS A 29 13.37 -23.11 24.58
N ALA A 30 14.66 -22.84 24.45
CA ALA A 30 15.58 -23.62 23.63
C ALA A 30 16.82 -23.91 24.49
N GLU A 31 16.78 -25.03 25.21
CA GLU A 31 17.81 -25.41 26.18
C GLU A 31 18.24 -26.85 25.94
N GLY A 32 19.46 -27.21 26.34
CA GLY A 32 19.97 -28.57 26.13
C GLY A 32 21.39 -28.57 25.58
N THR A 33 22.01 -29.73 25.67
CA THR A 33 23.38 -29.91 25.19
C THR A 33 23.38 -30.12 23.66
N PRO A 34 24.49 -29.87 22.95
CA PRO A 34 24.56 -30.09 21.50
C PRO A 34 24.21 -31.52 21.06
N HIS A 35 24.35 -32.49 21.96
CA HIS A 35 24.03 -33.91 21.73
C HIS A 35 22.57 -34.27 22.14
N GLN A 36 21.86 -33.40 22.85
CA GLN A 36 20.45 -33.58 23.22
C GLN A 36 19.75 -32.21 23.39
N PRO A 37 19.40 -31.54 22.28
CA PRO A 37 18.71 -30.27 22.34
C PRO A 37 17.24 -30.47 22.77
N ASN A 38 16.70 -29.56 23.57
CA ASN A 38 15.30 -29.55 23.99
C ASN A 38 14.66 -28.20 23.60
N PHE A 39 13.60 -28.27 22.82
CA PHE A 39 12.83 -27.11 22.41
C PHE A 39 11.45 -27.21 23.04
N VAL A 40 10.99 -26.09 23.59
CA VAL A 40 9.65 -25.96 24.15
C VAL A 40 8.92 -24.91 23.34
N PHE A 41 7.75 -25.31 22.84
CA PHE A 41 6.82 -24.46 22.11
C PHE A 41 5.49 -24.40 22.83
N THR A 42 4.89 -23.23 22.83
CA THR A 42 3.56 -22.99 23.36
C THR A 42 2.65 -22.62 22.20
N VAL A 43 1.50 -23.28 22.09
CA VAL A 43 0.47 -22.97 21.11
C VAL A 43 -0.73 -22.35 21.80
N THR A 44 -1.26 -21.27 21.25
CA THR A 44 -2.42 -20.56 21.78
C THR A 44 -3.50 -20.46 20.71
N ILE A 45 -4.72 -20.88 21.05
CA ILE A 45 -5.91 -20.89 20.16
C ILE A 45 -7.11 -20.43 20.96
N GLY A 46 -7.61 -19.24 20.62
CA GLY A 46 -8.60 -18.57 21.45
C GLY A 46 -8.04 -18.42 22.87
N GLU A 47 -8.76 -18.98 23.85
CA GLU A 47 -8.40 -18.95 25.26
C GLU A 47 -7.53 -20.15 25.72
N ILE A 48 -7.32 -21.14 24.84
CA ILE A 48 -6.60 -22.37 25.19
C ILE A 48 -5.12 -22.19 24.84
N THR A 49 -4.28 -22.31 25.86
CA THR A 49 -2.82 -22.31 25.72
C THR A 49 -2.25 -23.65 26.13
N CYS A 50 -1.48 -24.28 25.25
CA CYS A 50 -0.93 -25.62 25.43
C CYS A 50 0.58 -25.64 25.13
N ARG A 51 1.34 -26.42 25.89
CA ARG A 51 2.80 -26.49 25.79
C ARG A 51 3.23 -27.85 25.25
N GLY A 52 4.18 -27.85 24.32
CA GLY A 52 4.81 -29.03 23.75
C GLY A 52 6.33 -28.92 23.78
N GLN A 53 7.00 -30.05 23.95
CA GLN A 53 8.46 -30.11 23.98
C GLN A 53 8.99 -31.10 22.93
N GLY A 54 10.27 -31.03 22.58
CA GLY A 54 10.84 -32.01 21.66
C GLY A 54 12.27 -31.72 21.27
N PHE A 55 12.92 -32.72 20.69
CA PHE A 55 14.33 -32.65 20.28
C PHE A 55 14.59 -31.78 19.04
N SER A 56 13.53 -31.25 18.42
CA SER A 56 13.62 -30.30 17.32
C SER A 56 12.48 -29.30 17.39
N LYS A 57 12.67 -28.12 16.81
CA LYS A 57 11.62 -27.09 16.70
C LYS A 57 10.34 -27.65 16.04
N LYS A 58 10.49 -28.58 15.08
CA LYS A 58 9.35 -29.23 14.41
C LYS A 58 8.62 -30.21 15.33
N ALA A 59 9.35 -31.02 16.10
CA ALA A 59 8.77 -31.97 17.05
C ALA A 59 8.06 -31.25 18.20
N ALA A 60 8.67 -30.18 18.74
CA ALA A 60 8.06 -29.38 19.80
C ALA A 60 6.76 -28.69 19.36
N LYS A 61 6.74 -28.10 18.16
CA LYS A 61 5.51 -27.54 17.57
C LYS A 61 4.44 -28.61 17.34
N HIS A 62 4.83 -29.80 16.88
CA HIS A 62 3.91 -30.91 16.65
C HIS A 62 3.26 -31.37 17.96
N GLN A 63 4.05 -31.53 19.02
CA GLN A 63 3.55 -31.90 20.35
C GLN A 63 2.65 -30.81 20.96
N ALA A 64 2.99 -29.53 20.77
CA ALA A 64 2.16 -28.42 21.23
C ALA A 64 0.79 -28.44 20.52
N ALA A 65 0.80 -28.64 19.20
CA ALA A 65 -0.42 -28.73 18.41
C ALA A 65 -1.31 -29.91 18.81
N GLU A 66 -0.72 -31.07 19.07
CA GLU A 66 -1.44 -32.26 19.53
C GLU A 66 -2.08 -32.04 20.91
N ALA A 67 -1.37 -31.39 21.84
CA ALA A 67 -1.91 -31.04 23.15
C ALA A 67 -3.11 -30.09 23.05
N ALA A 68 -3.06 -29.09 22.17
CA ALA A 68 -4.16 -28.18 21.94
C ALA A 68 -5.40 -28.85 21.32
N LEU A 69 -5.21 -29.77 20.36
CA LEU A 69 -6.32 -30.54 19.80
C LEU A 69 -7.04 -31.38 20.87
N LYS A 70 -6.29 -32.03 21.77
CA LYS A 70 -6.88 -32.82 22.87
C LYS A 70 -7.71 -31.97 23.84
N VAL A 71 -7.28 -30.72 24.10
CA VAL A 71 -8.03 -29.80 24.97
C VAL A 71 -9.27 -29.27 24.25
N LEU A 72 -9.18 -28.97 22.96
CA LEU A 72 -10.30 -28.52 22.13
C LEU A 72 -11.39 -29.60 21.93
N GLU A 73 -11.01 -30.87 21.96
CA GLU A 73 -11.95 -32.01 21.90
C GLU A 73 -12.66 -32.28 23.25
N MET A 74 -12.17 -31.73 24.37
CA MET A 74 -12.68 -32.05 25.71
C MET A 74 -13.63 -30.99 26.32
N ASP A 75 -13.73 -29.75 25.82
CA ASP A 75 -14.60 -28.73 26.45
C ASP A 75 -15.04 -27.58 25.51
N PRO A 76 -16.33 -27.50 25.07
CA PRO A 76 -16.83 -26.43 24.21
C PRO A 76 -17.53 -25.27 24.94
N GLY A 77 -17.22 -24.99 26.22
CA GLY A 77 -17.91 -23.90 26.91
C GLY A 77 -17.30 -23.38 28.20
N ALA A 78 -16.41 -22.39 28.10
CA ALA A 78 -16.21 -21.41 29.18
C ALA A 78 -15.62 -20.09 28.63
N LEU A 79 -16.49 -19.08 28.49
CA LEU A 79 -16.09 -17.67 28.46
C LEU A 79 -15.88 -17.19 29.90
N PRO A 80 -14.88 -16.33 30.14
CA PRO A 80 -15.24 -14.99 30.61
C PRO A 80 -14.52 -13.87 29.85
N VAL A 81 -15.25 -12.74 29.82
CA VAL A 81 -15.05 -11.52 29.04
C VAL A 81 -14.09 -10.54 29.74
N LEU A 82 -13.53 -9.62 28.93
CA LEU A 82 -12.95 -8.28 29.20
C LEU A 82 -11.41 -8.27 28.99
N GLN A 83 -10.84 -7.71 27.93
CA GLN A 83 -10.96 -6.31 27.49
C GLN A 83 -10.81 -6.14 25.96
N ARG A 84 -11.61 -5.22 25.41
CA ARG A 84 -11.39 -4.58 24.10
C ARG A 84 -10.08 -3.79 24.11
N THR A 85 -9.19 -4.06 23.16
CA THR A 85 -8.60 -2.99 22.32
C THR A 85 -8.05 -3.56 21.03
N GLU A 86 -8.16 -2.74 20.00
CA GLU A 86 -7.95 -3.01 18.58
C GLU A 86 -6.51 -3.39 18.22
N ASN A 87 -6.39 -4.16 17.13
CA ASN A 87 -5.32 -4.09 16.13
C ASN A 87 -3.92 -3.62 16.59
N ASN A 88 -3.00 -4.57 16.77
CA ASN A 88 -1.65 -4.60 16.18
C ASN A 88 -0.73 -5.47 17.05
N GLY A 89 0.12 -6.25 16.38
CA GLY A 89 1.40 -6.65 16.94
C GLY A 89 1.71 -8.13 16.81
N LEU A 90 2.63 -8.44 15.90
CA LEU A 90 3.58 -9.52 16.13
C LEU A 90 4.99 -8.94 15.96
N CYS A 91 5.59 -8.62 17.10
CA CYS A 91 6.98 -8.26 17.27
C CYS A 91 7.85 -9.49 16.97
N GLU A 92 8.75 -9.38 16.00
CA GLU A 92 9.99 -10.15 15.98
C GLU A 92 11.10 -9.21 16.45
N PRO A 93 11.79 -9.50 17.57
CA PRO A 93 12.97 -8.73 17.95
C PRO A 93 14.12 -9.23 17.08
N ASN A 94 14.31 -8.61 15.92
CA ASN A 94 15.58 -8.70 15.22
C ASN A 94 15.98 -7.31 14.74
N ASP A 95 16.91 -6.74 15.50
CA ASP A 95 17.53 -5.42 15.35
C ASP A 95 18.48 -5.39 14.13
N GLN A 96 17.97 -5.81 12.97
CA GLN A 96 18.65 -5.75 11.67
C GLN A 96 17.63 -5.40 10.59
N GLN A 97 17.36 -4.09 10.47
CA GLN A 97 16.65 -3.42 9.36
C GLN A 97 15.52 -4.26 8.77
N ASN A 98 14.35 -4.22 9.42
CA ASN A 98 13.09 -4.65 8.82
C ASN A 98 12.47 -3.46 8.07
N PRO A 99 12.79 -3.22 6.78
CA PRO A 99 12.27 -2.07 6.04
C PRO A 99 10.75 -2.09 5.93
N VAL A 100 10.13 -3.28 5.98
CA VAL A 100 8.67 -3.41 5.99
C VAL A 100 8.08 -2.81 7.27
N GLY A 101 8.69 -3.09 8.43
CA GLY A 101 8.28 -2.55 9.73
C GLY A 101 8.53 -1.05 9.81
N VAL A 102 9.72 -0.59 9.41
CA VAL A 102 10.08 0.84 9.38
C VAL A 102 9.12 1.62 8.48
N LEU A 103 8.80 1.10 7.29
CA LEU A 103 7.86 1.75 6.38
C LEU A 103 6.44 1.82 6.96
N GLN A 104 6.02 0.78 7.67
CA GLN A 104 4.73 0.73 8.34
C GLN A 104 4.66 1.73 9.49
N GLU A 105 5.65 1.75 10.39
CA GLU A 105 5.73 2.72 11.50
C GLU A 105 5.75 4.16 11.00
N LEU A 106 6.51 4.43 9.93
CA LEU A 106 6.53 5.74 9.30
C LEU A 106 5.15 6.14 8.76
N ALA A 107 4.45 5.23 8.09
CA ALA A 107 3.10 5.49 7.60
C ALA A 107 2.14 5.80 8.75
N LEU A 108 2.18 5.03 9.85
CA LEU A 108 1.37 5.30 11.04
C LEU A 108 1.71 6.66 11.69
N GLN A 109 3.00 6.94 11.89
CA GLN A 109 3.46 8.19 12.52
C GLN A 109 3.03 9.42 11.71
N ARG A 110 2.94 9.30 10.39
CA ARG A 110 2.55 10.39 9.48
C ARG A 110 1.08 10.37 9.08
N SER A 111 0.27 9.47 9.67
CA SER A 111 -1.15 9.29 9.33
C SER A 111 -1.39 9.03 7.83
N TRP A 112 -0.48 8.30 7.19
CA TRP A 112 -0.63 7.81 5.82
C TRP A 112 -1.41 6.49 5.81
N HIS A 113 -1.97 6.16 4.65
CA HIS A 113 -2.52 4.84 4.40
C HIS A 113 -1.43 3.77 4.56
N LEU A 114 -1.83 2.62 5.11
CA LEU A 114 -0.90 1.52 5.29
C LEU A 114 -0.37 1.01 3.93
N PRO A 115 0.92 0.66 3.83
CA PRO A 115 1.48 0.15 2.58
C PRO A 115 0.80 -1.16 2.17
N GLU A 116 0.28 -1.20 0.94
CA GLU A 116 -0.34 -2.38 0.35
C GLU A 116 0.69 -3.15 -0.49
N TYR A 117 0.70 -4.48 -0.37
CA TYR A 117 1.64 -5.34 -1.08
C TYR A 117 0.91 -6.34 -1.95
N VAL A 118 1.18 -6.29 -3.25
CA VAL A 118 0.56 -7.16 -4.25
C VAL A 118 1.64 -7.99 -4.93
N VAL A 119 1.46 -9.31 -4.96
CA VAL A 119 2.34 -10.20 -5.73
C VAL A 119 1.94 -10.09 -7.20
N VAL A 120 2.84 -9.57 -8.04
CA VAL A 120 2.57 -9.34 -9.47
C VAL A 120 3.11 -10.45 -10.37
N MET A 121 4.15 -11.17 -9.93
CA MET A 121 4.77 -12.22 -10.75
C MET A 121 5.33 -13.34 -9.88
N GLU A 122 5.15 -14.58 -10.33
CA GLU A 122 5.82 -15.77 -9.81
C GLU A 122 6.41 -16.55 -11.00
N THR A 123 7.73 -16.54 -11.14
CA THR A 123 8.45 -17.15 -12.26
C THR A 123 9.55 -18.07 -11.76
N GLY A 124 10.12 -18.87 -12.66
CA GLY A 124 11.28 -19.71 -12.38
C GLY A 124 10.97 -21.16 -11.99
N PRO A 125 11.96 -22.05 -12.13
CA PRO A 125 11.80 -23.47 -11.82
C PRO A 125 11.71 -23.72 -10.32
N CYS A 126 11.23 -24.90 -9.90
CA CYS A 126 10.96 -25.23 -8.49
C CYS A 126 12.15 -25.01 -7.55
N HIS A 127 13.37 -25.09 -8.07
CA HIS A 127 14.63 -24.92 -7.35
C HIS A 127 15.21 -23.49 -7.42
N ASN A 128 14.62 -22.61 -8.22
CA ASN A 128 15.02 -21.21 -8.37
C ASN A 128 13.78 -20.34 -8.69
N LYS A 129 12.84 -20.28 -7.74
CA LYS A 129 11.64 -19.47 -7.88
C LYS A 129 11.97 -18.00 -7.64
N GLU A 130 11.43 -17.14 -8.48
CA GLU A 130 11.51 -15.70 -8.38
C GLU A 130 10.10 -15.13 -8.18
N PHE A 131 9.99 -14.21 -7.23
CA PHE A 131 8.75 -13.52 -6.88
C PHE A 131 8.97 -12.03 -7.09
N SER A 132 8.02 -11.38 -7.73
CA SER A 132 7.96 -9.92 -7.84
C SER A 132 6.77 -9.41 -7.05
N VAL A 133 7.03 -8.51 -6.11
CA VAL A 133 6.04 -7.90 -5.23
C VAL A 133 6.08 -6.39 -5.42
N THR A 134 4.92 -5.81 -5.68
CA THR A 134 4.74 -4.36 -5.77
C THR A 134 4.23 -3.84 -4.44
N CYS A 135 4.94 -2.86 -3.87
CA CYS A 135 4.52 -2.09 -2.70
C CYS A 135 3.88 -0.79 -3.18
N ARG A 136 2.66 -0.50 -2.70
CA ARG A 136 1.94 0.75 -2.93
C ARG A 136 1.82 1.51 -1.61
N LEU A 137 2.34 2.72 -1.57
CA LEU A 137 2.22 3.63 -0.45
C LEU A 137 1.83 5.01 -0.98
N GLU A 138 0.61 5.45 -0.68
CA GLU A 138 0.06 6.70 -1.21
C GLU A 138 0.14 6.76 -2.75
N ASN A 139 0.76 7.82 -3.30
CA ASN A 139 1.03 7.98 -4.73
C ASN A 139 2.35 7.34 -5.18
N LEU A 140 3.07 6.64 -4.30
CA LEU A 140 4.29 5.92 -4.63
C LEU A 140 4.02 4.44 -4.85
N MET A 141 4.65 3.89 -5.88
CA MET A 141 4.63 2.48 -6.19
C MET A 141 6.02 2.03 -6.60
N GLU A 142 6.51 0.96 -5.99
CA GLU A 142 7.79 0.34 -6.32
C GLU A 142 7.69 -1.18 -6.30
N THR A 143 8.46 -1.83 -7.16
CA THR A 143 8.45 -3.29 -7.28
C THR A 143 9.78 -3.88 -6.85
N GLY A 144 9.73 -4.80 -5.88
CA GLY A 144 10.86 -5.58 -5.39
C GLY A 144 10.80 -7.02 -5.90
N THR A 145 11.97 -7.58 -6.22
CA THR A 145 12.11 -8.97 -6.64
C THR A 145 12.86 -9.78 -5.57
N GLY A 146 12.63 -11.08 -5.51
CA GLY A 146 13.36 -11.95 -4.60
C GLY A 146 13.02 -13.43 -4.73
N SER A 147 13.86 -14.29 -4.15
CA SER A 147 13.69 -15.76 -4.17
C SER A 147 12.52 -16.27 -3.30
N SER A 148 11.86 -15.37 -2.58
CA SER A 148 10.66 -15.65 -1.80
C SER A 148 9.77 -14.41 -1.74
N LYS A 149 8.46 -14.60 -1.51
CA LYS A 149 7.51 -13.50 -1.30
C LYS A 149 7.96 -12.55 -0.17
N LYS A 150 8.54 -13.09 0.91
CA LYS A 150 9.05 -12.30 2.05
C LYS A 150 10.24 -11.43 1.63
N MET A 151 11.18 -11.98 0.86
CA MET A 151 12.33 -11.22 0.37
C MET A 151 11.91 -10.15 -0.65
N ALA A 152 11.05 -10.50 -1.60
CA ALA A 152 10.51 -9.55 -2.57
C ALA A 152 9.76 -8.40 -1.89
N LYS A 153 8.98 -8.69 -0.84
CA LYS A 153 8.31 -7.69 0.00
C LYS A 153 9.30 -6.77 0.70
N LYS A 154 10.37 -7.33 1.28
CA LYS A 154 11.45 -6.57 1.94
C LYS A 154 12.11 -5.59 0.96
N VAL A 155 12.48 -6.07 -0.22
CA VAL A 155 13.11 -5.26 -1.28
C VAL A 155 12.16 -4.18 -1.80
N ALA A 156 10.87 -4.49 -1.95
CA ALA A 156 9.88 -3.51 -2.38
C ALA A 156 9.73 -2.35 -1.36
N ALA A 157 9.71 -2.68 -0.06
CA ALA A 157 9.65 -1.68 1.01
C ALA A 157 10.92 -0.81 1.09
N GLU A 158 12.09 -1.44 0.91
CA GLU A 158 13.39 -0.74 0.88
C GLU A 158 13.43 0.30 -0.25
N LYS A 159 12.99 -0.06 -1.47
CA LYS A 159 12.89 0.87 -2.59
C LYS A 159 11.97 2.06 -2.31
N ILE A 160 10.84 1.85 -1.62
CA ILE A 160 9.96 2.96 -1.23
C ILE A 160 10.67 3.88 -0.23
N LEU A 161 11.36 3.33 0.78
CA LEU A 161 12.11 4.14 1.75
C LEU A 161 13.22 4.95 1.09
N GLU A 162 13.99 4.36 0.17
CA GLU A 162 15.01 5.06 -0.61
C GLU A 162 14.39 6.18 -1.46
N LYS A 163 13.23 5.91 -2.09
CA LYS A 163 12.49 6.92 -2.86
C LYS A 163 12.02 8.07 -1.97
N LEU A 164 11.50 7.78 -0.78
CA LEU A 164 11.09 8.78 0.19
C LEU A 164 12.28 9.65 0.65
N GLN A 165 13.43 9.05 0.91
CA GLN A 165 14.66 9.76 1.26
C GLN A 165 15.15 10.65 0.10
N SER A 166 15.16 10.11 -1.13
CA SER A 166 15.54 10.86 -2.32
C SER A 166 14.62 12.06 -2.57
N LEU A 167 13.31 11.91 -2.34
CA LEU A 167 12.35 13.01 -2.48
C LEU A 167 12.45 14.04 -1.35
N SER A 168 12.92 13.63 -0.17
CA SER A 168 13.14 14.52 0.98
C SER A 168 14.45 15.29 0.91
N GLY A 169 15.40 14.86 0.06
CA GLY A 169 16.72 15.48 -0.09
C GLY A 169 17.63 15.36 1.14
N SER A 170 17.25 14.53 2.13
CA SER A 170 17.99 14.34 3.38
C SER A 170 17.76 12.94 3.97
N ALA A 171 18.53 12.57 4.98
CA ALA A 171 18.35 11.30 5.71
C ALA A 171 17.03 11.27 6.51
N GLU A 172 16.48 12.43 6.87
CA GLU A 172 15.16 12.55 7.45
C GLU A 172 14.09 12.56 6.35
N ILE A 173 13.13 11.64 6.45
CA ILE A 173 12.01 11.59 5.52
C ILE A 173 11.04 12.73 5.88
N THR A 174 11.18 13.87 5.21
CA THR A 174 10.29 15.04 5.30
C THR A 174 9.21 15.04 4.23
N TRP A 175 9.31 14.13 3.24
CA TRP A 175 8.33 13.97 2.19
C TRP A 175 6.92 13.82 2.75
N THR A 176 5.97 14.52 2.14
CA THR A 176 4.54 14.37 2.38
C THR A 176 3.88 13.96 1.07
N PRO A 177 2.96 12.97 1.11
CA PRO A 177 2.17 12.61 -0.06
C PRO A 177 1.37 13.83 -0.48
N LYS A 178 1.43 14.15 -1.78
CA LYS A 178 0.52 15.16 -2.33
C LYS A 178 -0.89 14.59 -2.22
N PRO A 179 -1.86 15.35 -1.67
CA PRO A 179 -3.22 14.86 -1.51
C PRO A 179 -3.76 14.44 -2.88
N ILE A 180 -4.35 13.24 -2.95
CA ILE A 180 -5.03 12.80 -4.15
C ILE A 180 -6.29 13.65 -4.30
N VAL A 181 -6.29 14.51 -5.32
CA VAL A 181 -7.44 15.36 -5.62
C VAL A 181 -8.40 14.61 -6.52
N TYR A 182 -9.48 14.10 -5.93
CA TYR A 182 -10.61 13.60 -6.71
C TYR A 182 -11.36 14.76 -7.33
N LEU A 183 -11.54 14.73 -8.64
CA LEU A 183 -12.20 15.82 -9.35
C LEU A 183 -13.66 15.97 -8.92
N GLU A 184 -14.28 14.89 -8.45
CA GLU A 184 -15.62 14.90 -7.85
C GLU A 184 -15.68 15.75 -6.57
N SER A 185 -14.60 15.81 -5.78
CA SER A 185 -14.54 16.65 -4.58
C SER A 185 -14.69 18.14 -4.91
N LEU A 186 -14.32 18.55 -6.12
CA LEU A 186 -14.51 19.94 -6.58
C LEU A 186 -15.99 20.33 -6.67
N ARG A 187 -16.91 19.37 -6.77
CA ARG A 187 -18.36 19.62 -6.73
C ARG A 187 -18.79 20.27 -5.43
N HIS A 188 -18.23 19.83 -4.31
CA HIS A 188 -18.55 20.34 -2.98
C HIS A 188 -17.57 21.39 -2.48
N SER A 189 -16.52 21.69 -3.26
CA SER A 189 -15.54 22.70 -2.92
C SER A 189 -16.20 24.09 -2.85
N THR A 190 -15.97 24.76 -1.72
CA THR A 190 -16.35 26.14 -1.44
C THR A 190 -15.18 27.10 -1.63
N SER A 191 -14.08 26.64 -2.25
CA SER A 191 -12.92 27.48 -2.50
C SER A 191 -13.27 28.66 -3.40
N ASP A 192 -12.52 29.75 -3.24
CA ASP A 192 -12.78 30.99 -3.96
C ASP A 192 -12.50 30.81 -5.46
N THR A 193 -11.43 30.10 -5.83
CA THR A 193 -11.10 29.87 -7.24
C THR A 193 -12.13 29.00 -7.95
N ILE A 194 -12.64 27.94 -7.30
CA ILE A 194 -13.70 27.08 -7.86
C ILE A 194 -15.01 27.85 -7.97
N SER A 195 -15.34 28.66 -6.97
CA SER A 195 -16.53 29.53 -6.99
C SER A 195 -16.46 30.58 -8.10
N GLN A 196 -15.28 31.15 -8.33
CA GLN A 196 -15.01 32.07 -9.43
C GLN A 196 -15.11 31.36 -10.79
N LEU A 197 -14.49 30.20 -10.95
CA LEU A 197 -14.53 29.41 -12.19
C LEU A 197 -15.98 29.07 -12.61
N ARG A 198 -16.85 28.74 -11.65
CA ARG A 198 -18.28 28.49 -11.91
C ARG A 198 -18.96 29.70 -12.57
N ARG A 199 -18.64 30.91 -12.12
CA ARG A 199 -19.26 32.17 -12.58
C ARG A 199 -18.59 32.75 -13.83
N THR A 200 -17.30 32.51 -14.03
CA THR A 200 -16.53 33.10 -15.13
C THR A 200 -16.85 32.42 -16.47
N PRO A 201 -17.26 33.16 -17.52
CA PRO A 201 -17.39 32.59 -18.85
C PRO A 201 -16.00 32.30 -19.44
N LEU A 202 -15.74 31.05 -19.81
CA LEU A 202 -14.49 30.62 -20.45
C LEU A 202 -14.51 30.93 -21.96
N SER A 203 -14.94 32.12 -22.34
CA SER A 203 -15.00 32.57 -23.74
C SER A 203 -14.41 33.97 -23.91
N ILE A 204 -13.64 34.41 -22.91
CA ILE A 204 -13.10 35.75 -22.84
C ILE A 204 -11.79 35.78 -23.65
N PRO A 205 -11.69 36.61 -24.71
CA PRO A 205 -10.46 36.75 -25.48
C PRO A 205 -9.33 37.31 -24.62
N ASN A 206 -8.09 36.92 -24.93
CA ASN A 206 -6.87 37.37 -24.23
C ASN A 206 -6.83 37.03 -22.73
N THR A 207 -7.51 35.97 -22.31
CA THR A 207 -7.42 35.46 -20.94
C THR A 207 -6.22 34.52 -20.81
N ASP A 208 -5.46 34.71 -19.73
CA ASP A 208 -4.41 33.78 -19.32
C ASP A 208 -5.02 32.61 -18.54
N TYR A 209 -5.40 31.57 -19.30
CA TYR A 209 -5.97 30.35 -18.74
C TYR A 209 -4.92 29.51 -18.02
N VAL A 210 -3.64 29.67 -18.38
CA VAL A 210 -2.53 29.01 -17.68
C VAL A 210 -2.45 29.51 -16.24
N GLN A 211 -2.48 30.82 -16.03
CA GLN A 211 -2.47 31.41 -14.69
C GLN A 211 -3.71 31.01 -13.88
N MET A 212 -4.90 31.06 -14.48
CA MET A 212 -6.13 30.64 -13.79
C MET A 212 -6.07 29.17 -13.37
N MET A 213 -5.52 28.29 -14.21
CA MET A 213 -5.33 26.89 -13.84
C MET A 213 -4.31 26.74 -12.71
N GLN A 214 -3.21 27.50 -12.77
CA GLN A 214 -2.19 27.52 -11.72
C GLN A 214 -2.80 27.87 -10.36
N ASP A 215 -3.65 28.90 -10.29
CA ASP A 215 -4.30 29.34 -9.06
C ASP A 215 -5.20 28.23 -8.48
N ILE A 216 -6.00 27.58 -9.32
CA ILE A 216 -6.85 26.45 -8.90
C ILE A 216 -5.99 25.28 -8.41
N SER A 217 -4.90 24.97 -9.12
CA SER A 217 -4.01 23.85 -8.77
C SER A 217 -3.34 24.05 -7.41
N GLN A 218 -2.93 25.28 -7.09
CA GLN A 218 -2.34 25.63 -5.80
C GLN A 218 -3.36 25.53 -4.67
N GLU A 219 -4.59 26.01 -4.89
CA GLU A 219 -5.62 25.97 -3.85
C GLU A 219 -6.17 24.55 -3.63
N GLN A 220 -6.33 23.75 -4.70
CA GLN A 220 -6.84 22.39 -4.59
C GLN A 220 -5.75 21.33 -4.31
N GLY A 221 -4.48 21.67 -4.53
CA GLY A 221 -3.34 20.79 -4.23
C GLY A 221 -3.06 19.70 -5.27
N PHE A 222 -3.36 19.94 -6.56
CA PHE A 222 -2.94 19.07 -7.66
C PHE A 222 -1.83 19.71 -8.50
N GLU A 223 -1.07 18.89 -9.22
CA GLU A 223 -0.02 19.35 -10.13
C GLU A 223 -0.52 19.45 -11.57
N ILE A 224 0.07 20.39 -12.30
CA ILE A 224 -0.15 20.60 -13.72
C ILE A 224 1.17 20.37 -14.44
N ILE A 225 1.16 19.51 -15.46
CA ILE A 225 2.33 19.24 -16.30
C ILE A 225 1.94 19.50 -17.75
N TYR A 226 2.73 20.31 -18.45
CA TYR A 226 2.56 20.58 -19.87
C TYR A 226 3.57 19.77 -20.69
N HIS A 227 3.07 19.05 -21.68
CA HIS A 227 3.84 18.26 -22.63
C HIS A 227 3.65 18.85 -24.03
N ASN A 228 4.62 19.62 -24.50
CA ASN A 228 4.62 20.14 -25.86
C ASN A 228 4.93 19.00 -26.83
N ILE A 229 4.19 18.93 -27.94
CA ILE A 229 4.42 17.95 -29.00
C ILE A 229 5.21 18.65 -30.11
N ASP A 230 6.36 18.09 -30.46
CA ASP A 230 7.27 18.67 -31.45
C ASP A 230 6.67 18.67 -32.87
N GLU A 231 5.82 17.68 -33.17
CA GLU A 231 5.12 17.59 -34.44
C GLU A 231 3.99 18.63 -34.53
N LEU A 232 3.95 19.38 -35.62
CA LEU A 232 2.87 20.32 -35.89
C LEU A 232 1.62 19.59 -36.37
N THR A 233 0.44 20.18 -36.13
CA THR A 233 -0.81 19.67 -36.70
C THR A 233 -0.76 19.70 -38.23
N VAL A 234 -1.73 19.04 -38.88
CA VAL A 234 -1.94 19.13 -40.34
C VAL A 234 -2.13 20.58 -40.84
N ASN A 235 -2.56 21.48 -39.95
CA ASN A 235 -2.75 22.90 -40.23
C ASN A 235 -1.51 23.75 -39.87
N GLY A 236 -0.39 23.13 -39.51
CA GLY A 236 0.85 23.80 -39.12
C GLY A 236 0.81 24.45 -37.73
N GLN A 237 -0.07 24.00 -36.84
CA GLN A 237 -0.18 24.55 -35.48
C GLN A 237 0.65 23.75 -34.47
N TYR A 238 1.18 24.44 -33.46
CA TYR A 238 1.80 23.80 -32.31
C TYR A 238 0.76 23.08 -31.47
N GLN A 239 1.19 22.01 -30.81
CA GLN A 239 0.34 21.12 -30.02
C GLN A 239 0.88 21.00 -28.60
N CYS A 240 -0.03 20.90 -27.63
CA CYS A 240 0.31 20.70 -26.23
C CYS A 240 -0.71 19.77 -25.55
N LEU A 241 -0.23 18.89 -24.69
CA LEU A 241 -1.05 18.14 -23.74
C LEU A 241 -0.83 18.70 -22.35
N VAL A 242 -1.91 18.97 -21.62
CA VAL A 242 -1.85 19.27 -20.20
C VAL A 242 -2.33 18.07 -19.40
N GLN A 243 -1.53 17.63 -18.43
CA GLN A 243 -1.85 16.54 -17.52
C GLN A 243 -2.05 17.11 -16.11
N LEU A 244 -3.18 16.75 -15.49
CA LEU A 244 -3.50 17.08 -14.11
C LEU A 244 -3.27 15.85 -13.23
N SER A 245 -2.63 16.01 -12.08
CA SER A 245 -2.42 14.93 -11.10
C SER A 245 -3.69 14.59 -10.28
N THR A 246 -4.86 14.73 -10.90
CA THR A 246 -6.16 14.41 -10.30
C THR A 246 -6.46 12.91 -10.40
N MET A 247 -7.49 12.44 -9.70
CA MET A 247 -8.00 11.08 -9.81
C MET A 247 -9.44 11.09 -10.37
N PRO A 248 -9.71 10.44 -11.53
CA PRO A 248 -8.72 9.87 -12.47
C PRO A 248 -7.83 10.95 -13.11
N VAL A 249 -6.65 10.53 -13.59
CA VAL A 249 -5.71 11.44 -14.27
C VAL A 249 -6.42 12.08 -15.45
N THR A 250 -6.40 13.41 -15.47
CA THR A 250 -7.06 14.19 -16.52
C THR A 250 -6.00 14.68 -17.50
N VAL A 251 -6.19 14.42 -18.79
CA VAL A 251 -5.35 14.94 -19.87
C VAL A 251 -6.21 15.73 -20.83
N CYS A 252 -5.79 16.94 -21.17
CA CYS A 252 -6.46 17.78 -22.16
C CYS A 252 -5.48 18.20 -23.25
N HIS A 253 -5.99 18.36 -24.47
CA HIS A 253 -5.21 18.76 -25.62
C HIS A 253 -5.52 20.20 -25.99
N GLY A 254 -4.50 20.90 -26.48
CA GLY A 254 -4.65 22.24 -27.04
C GLY A 254 -3.73 22.48 -28.22
N THR A 255 -4.13 23.42 -29.06
CA THR A 255 -3.42 23.81 -30.27
C THR A 255 -3.27 25.32 -30.37
N GLY A 256 -2.23 25.78 -31.05
CA GLY A 256 -2.01 27.21 -31.21
C GLY A 256 -0.99 27.56 -32.27
N ILE A 257 -1.03 28.83 -32.71
CA ILE A 257 -0.04 29.38 -33.65
C ILE A 257 1.36 29.55 -33.02
N THR A 258 1.45 29.49 -31.69
CA THR A 258 2.70 29.45 -30.92
C THR A 258 2.58 28.40 -29.82
N ILE A 259 3.70 27.97 -29.24
CA ILE A 259 3.73 27.06 -28.09
C ILE A 259 2.92 27.64 -26.91
N GLY A 260 3.09 28.93 -26.61
CA GLY A 260 2.33 29.60 -25.54
C GLY A 260 0.82 29.61 -25.82
N ASN A 261 0.40 29.79 -27.07
CA ASN A 261 -1.03 29.67 -27.43
C ASN A 261 -1.53 28.24 -27.28
N ALA A 262 -0.74 27.23 -27.70
CA ALA A 262 -1.12 25.83 -27.54
C ALA A 262 -1.26 25.42 -26.06
N GLN A 263 -0.35 25.90 -25.20
CA GLN A 263 -0.45 25.71 -23.75
C GLN A 263 -1.69 26.39 -23.16
N ASN A 264 -1.97 27.64 -23.57
CA ASN A 264 -3.16 28.36 -23.11
C ASN A 264 -4.47 27.71 -23.57
N ASP A 265 -4.50 27.16 -24.79
CA ASP A 265 -5.63 26.41 -25.33
C ASP A 265 -5.82 25.05 -24.63
N ALA A 266 -4.72 24.36 -24.30
CA ALA A 266 -4.76 23.13 -23.51
C ALA A 266 -5.29 23.43 -22.10
N ALA A 267 -4.83 24.56 -21.53
CA ALA A 267 -5.27 25.01 -20.22
C ALA A 267 -6.76 25.38 -20.19
N HIS A 268 -7.22 26.05 -21.24
CA HIS A 268 -8.62 26.36 -21.44
C HIS A 268 -9.50 25.09 -21.47
N SER A 269 -9.09 24.08 -22.24
CA SER A 269 -9.78 22.79 -22.31
C SER A 269 -9.85 22.10 -20.95
N ALA A 270 -8.76 22.13 -20.17
CA ALA A 270 -8.75 21.61 -18.81
C ALA A 270 -9.66 22.38 -17.85
N LEU A 271 -9.68 23.72 -17.92
CA LEU A 271 -10.60 24.55 -17.13
C LEU A 271 -12.06 24.29 -17.46
N GLN A 272 -12.39 24.06 -18.73
CA GLN A 272 -13.74 23.67 -19.15
C GLN A 272 -14.15 22.35 -18.49
N TYR A 273 -13.26 21.35 -18.52
CA TYR A 273 -13.51 20.06 -17.89
C TYR A 273 -13.69 20.18 -16.37
N ILE A 274 -12.79 20.90 -15.68
CA ILE A 274 -12.92 21.17 -14.24
C ILE A 274 -14.24 21.89 -13.94
N LYS A 275 -14.61 22.89 -14.75
CA LYS A 275 -15.86 23.64 -14.58
C LYS A 275 -17.09 22.74 -14.74
N ILE A 276 -17.09 21.85 -15.73
CA ILE A 276 -18.15 20.85 -15.91
C ILE A 276 -18.25 19.99 -14.64
N MET A 277 -17.13 19.46 -14.16
CA MET A 277 -17.11 18.58 -12.99
C MET A 277 -17.55 19.29 -11.70
N ALA A 278 -17.21 20.57 -11.56
CA ALA A 278 -17.62 21.41 -10.44
C ALA A 278 -19.09 21.88 -10.51
N THR A 279 -19.77 21.70 -11.66
CA THR A 279 -21.18 22.10 -11.88
C THR A 279 -22.13 20.94 -12.17
N MET A 280 -21.61 19.73 -12.43
CA MET A 280 -22.39 18.51 -12.54
C MET A 280 -23.15 18.26 -11.23
N LYS A 281 -24.49 18.14 -11.33
CA LYS A 281 -25.37 17.81 -10.21
C LYS A 281 -25.36 16.32 -9.94
#